data_AF-X1ME65-F1
#
_entry.id   AF-X1ME65-F1
#
_cell.length_a   1.000
_cell.length_b   1.000
_cell.length_c   1.000
_cell.angle_alpha   90.00
_cell.angle_beta   90.00
_cell.angle_gamma   90.00
#
_symmetry.space_group_name_H-M   'P 1'
#
loop_
_entity.id
_entity.type
_entity.pdbx_description
1 polymer ?
#
loop_
_entity_poly.entity_id
_entity_poly.type
_entity_poly.pdbx_seq_one_letter_code
_entity_poly.pdbx_strand_id
1 'polypeptide(L)'
;GIDFKPIWEAKADDFRAHSVEVGSLIRDPETNKWRLYISYEDALMNRWRVDLIEADEIEKLDPYHHRTVLQPFDYGVEWIKDPRVYIIGGLYHAFVNVPVKKQWREEESGMRHPIGHDATALVTSPAGDNCSISE
;
A
#
# COMPACT_ATOMS: atom_id res chain seq x y z
N GLY A 1 0.34 6.00 -33.69
CA GLY A 1 0.26 6.14 -32.24
C GLY A 1 0.82 4.88 -31.60
N ILE A 2 0.94 4.85 -30.27
CA ILE A 2 1.17 3.61 -29.53
C ILE A 2 -0.20 3.25 -28.92
N ASP A 3 -0.69 2.06 -29.26
CA ASP A 3 -1.97 1.55 -28.75
C ASP A 3 -1.70 0.58 -27.61
N PHE A 4 -2.29 0.83 -26.45
CA PHE A 4 -2.19 -0.05 -25.28
C PHE A 4 -3.48 -0.86 -25.13
N LYS A 5 -3.35 -2.14 -24.83
CA LYS A 5 -4.46 -3.03 -24.49
C LYS A 5 -4.41 -3.33 -22.99
N PRO A 6 -5.47 -3.04 -22.21
CA PRO A 6 -5.56 -3.49 -20.83
C PRO A 6 -5.45 -5.02 -20.75
N ILE A 7 -4.60 -5.52 -19.86
CA ILE A 7 -4.47 -6.95 -19.55
C ILE A 7 -5.15 -7.31 -18.24
N TRP A 8 -5.41 -6.32 -17.39
CA TRP A 8 -6.13 -6.47 -16.13
C TRP A 8 -6.72 -5.11 -15.72
N GLU A 9 -7.89 -5.14 -15.11
CA GLU A 9 -8.57 -3.97 -14.56
C GLU A 9 -9.44 -4.38 -13.36
N ALA A 10 -9.65 -3.45 -12.43
CA ALA A 10 -10.56 -3.58 -11.31
C ALA A 10 -11.14 -2.21 -10.93
N LYS A 11 -12.25 -2.20 -10.20
CA LYS A 11 -12.94 -1.01 -9.70
C LYS A 11 -12.91 -0.98 -8.17
N ALA A 12 -13.17 0.20 -7.58
CA ALA A 12 -13.25 0.33 -6.13
C ALA A 12 -14.31 -0.59 -5.49
N ASP A 13 -15.43 -0.81 -6.17
CA ASP A 13 -16.47 -1.72 -5.72
C ASP A 13 -15.98 -3.18 -5.59
N ASP A 14 -15.02 -3.61 -6.42
CA ASP A 14 -14.46 -4.97 -6.35
C ASP A 14 -13.69 -5.21 -5.04
N PHE A 15 -13.21 -4.14 -4.40
CA PHE A 15 -12.51 -4.16 -3.10
C PHE A 15 -13.40 -3.76 -1.91
N ARG A 16 -14.69 -3.45 -2.16
CA ARG A 16 -15.56 -2.76 -1.18
C ARG A 16 -14.87 -1.50 -0.63
N ALA A 17 -14.34 -0.69 -1.53
CA ALA A 17 -13.56 0.50 -1.23
C ALA A 17 -14.29 1.79 -1.61
N HIS A 18 -14.01 2.89 -0.88
CA HIS A 18 -14.41 4.23 -1.30
C HIS A 18 -13.51 4.79 -2.41
N SER A 19 -12.24 4.40 -2.39
CA SER A 19 -11.24 4.78 -3.38
C SER A 19 -10.18 3.69 -3.49
N VAL A 20 -9.63 3.50 -4.69
CA VAL A 20 -8.48 2.64 -4.96
C VAL A 20 -7.43 3.52 -5.63
N GLU A 21 -6.20 3.44 -5.13
CA GLU A 21 -5.09 4.25 -5.64
C GLU A 21 -3.96 3.35 -6.13
N VAL A 22 -2.72 3.68 -5.77
CA VAL A 22 -1.54 3.12 -6.42
C VAL A 22 -1.37 1.65 -6.05
N GLY A 23 -1.08 0.85 -7.08
CA GLY A 23 -0.63 -0.53 -6.95
C GLY A 23 0.86 -0.70 -7.27
N SER A 24 1.45 -1.75 -6.71
CA SER A 24 2.80 -2.24 -7.02
C SER A 24 2.72 -3.71 -7.41
N LEU A 25 2.92 -3.98 -8.70
CA LEU A 25 2.96 -5.33 -9.24
C LEU A 25 4.41 -5.82 -9.32
N ILE A 26 4.69 -6.95 -8.69
CA ILE A 26 5.99 -7.64 -8.79
C ILE A 26 5.78 -9.11 -9.08
N ARG A 27 6.84 -9.77 -9.53
CA ARG A 27 6.89 -11.24 -9.63
C ARG A 27 7.79 -11.76 -8.53
N ASP A 28 7.24 -12.62 -7.68
CA ASP A 28 8.00 -13.29 -6.62
C ASP A 28 8.97 -14.30 -7.25
N PRO A 29 10.29 -14.20 -7.02
CA PRO A 29 11.27 -15.12 -7.58
C PRO A 29 11.19 -16.53 -6.97
N GLU A 30 10.62 -16.70 -5.78
CA GLU A 30 10.54 -18.01 -5.12
C GLU A 30 9.35 -18.82 -5.63
N THR A 31 8.15 -18.25 -5.59
CA THR A 31 6.92 -18.94 -6.05
C THR A 31 6.63 -18.74 -7.53
N ASN A 32 7.31 -17.79 -8.19
CA ASN A 32 7.08 -17.36 -9.57
C ASN A 32 5.70 -16.71 -9.83
N LYS A 33 4.92 -16.46 -8.76
CA LYS A 33 3.61 -15.82 -8.81
C LYS A 33 3.72 -14.31 -9.00
N TRP A 34 2.69 -13.74 -9.63
CA TRP A 34 2.43 -12.31 -9.60
C TRP A 34 1.85 -11.91 -8.26
N ARG A 35 2.35 -10.80 -7.73
CA ARG A 35 1.94 -10.20 -6.47
C ARG A 35 1.60 -8.74 -6.71
N LEU A 36 0.33 -8.39 -6.58
CA LEU A 36 -0.16 -7.02 -6.65
C LEU A 36 -0.43 -6.51 -5.24
N TYR A 37 0.43 -5.62 -4.76
CA TYR A 37 0.18 -4.83 -3.55
C TYR A 37 -0.65 -3.62 -3.95
N ILE A 38 -1.86 -3.50 -3.41
CA ILE A 38 -2.81 -2.46 -3.81
C ILE A 38 -3.26 -1.66 -2.59
N SER A 39 -3.23 -0.34 -2.71
CA SER A 39 -3.75 0.56 -1.68
C SER A 39 -5.16 1.03 -2.00
N TYR A 40 -6.02 1.02 -0.99
CA TYR A 40 -7.42 1.46 -1.10
C TYR A 40 -7.97 1.88 0.27
N GLU A 41 -9.01 2.70 0.25
CA GLU A 41 -9.77 3.08 1.43
C GLU A 41 -10.91 2.09 1.67
N ASP A 42 -10.75 1.20 2.65
CA ASP A 42 -11.79 0.22 2.99
C ASP A 42 -13.06 0.91 3.51
N ALA A 43 -14.21 0.60 2.91
CA ALA A 43 -15.47 1.27 3.22
C ALA A 43 -16.08 0.89 4.58
N LEU A 44 -15.60 -0.18 5.22
CA LEU A 44 -16.06 -0.58 6.55
C LEU A 44 -15.31 0.19 7.65
N MET A 45 -13.99 0.30 7.50
CA MET A 45 -13.11 0.92 8.49
C MET A 45 -12.88 2.42 8.23
N ASN A 46 -13.16 2.93 7.02
CA ASN A 46 -12.80 4.29 6.59
C ASN A 46 -11.31 4.58 6.82
N ARG A 47 -10.48 3.64 6.37
CA ARG A 47 -9.03 3.66 6.56
C ARG A 47 -8.34 3.11 5.32
N TRP A 48 -7.27 3.79 4.94
CA TRP A 48 -6.35 3.33 3.91
C TRP A 48 -5.47 2.20 4.45
N ARG A 49 -5.39 1.11 3.71
CA ARG A 49 -4.47 -0.01 3.98
C ARG A 49 -3.87 -0.51 2.67
N VAL A 50 -2.91 -1.43 2.79
CA VAL A 50 -2.37 -2.16 1.64
C VAL A 50 -2.70 -3.64 1.77
N ASP A 51 -3.30 -4.17 0.72
CA ASP A 51 -3.57 -5.59 0.59
C ASP A 51 -2.78 -6.19 -0.56
N LEU A 52 -2.65 -7.52 -0.54
CA LEU A 52 -1.96 -8.31 -1.54
C LEU A 52 -2.95 -9.23 -2.25
N ILE A 53 -2.88 -9.23 -3.58
CA ILE A 53 -3.49 -10.22 -4.47
C ILE A 53 -2.37 -11.04 -5.11
N GLU A 54 -2.54 -12.35 -5.18
CA GLU A 54 -1.56 -13.26 -5.78
C GLU A 54 -2.20 -14.12 -6.87
N ALA A 55 -1.50 -14.31 -7.97
CA ALA A 55 -1.95 -15.18 -9.07
C ALA A 55 -0.77 -15.72 -9.88
N ASP A 56 -0.96 -16.82 -10.59
CA ASP A 56 0.07 -17.38 -11.48
C ASP A 56 0.23 -16.55 -12.77
N GLU A 57 -0.81 -15.80 -13.16
CA GLU A 57 -0.87 -14.92 -14.34
C GLU A 57 -1.52 -13.59 -13.94
N ILE A 58 -1.16 -12.48 -14.59
CA ILE A 58 -1.66 -11.13 -14.25
C ILE A 58 -3.17 -11.05 -14.45
N GLU A 59 -3.66 -11.64 -15.54
CA GLU A 59 -5.07 -11.71 -15.93
C GLU A 59 -5.94 -12.43 -14.90
N LYS A 60 -5.33 -13.22 -14.02
CA LYS A 60 -5.98 -14.03 -12.98
C LYS A 60 -5.93 -13.38 -11.60
N LEU A 61 -5.41 -12.17 -11.46
CA LEU A 61 -5.47 -11.42 -10.20
C LEU A 61 -6.94 -11.15 -9.86
N ASP A 62 -7.39 -11.69 -8.72
CA ASP A 62 -8.77 -11.60 -8.27
C ASP A 62 -8.93 -10.52 -7.18
N PRO A 63 -9.56 -9.37 -7.48
CA PRO A 63 -9.74 -8.29 -6.52
C PRO A 63 -10.68 -8.64 -5.35
N TYR A 64 -11.44 -9.75 -5.42
CA TYR A 64 -12.28 -10.21 -4.31
C TYR A 64 -11.52 -11.10 -3.32
N HIS A 65 -10.43 -11.73 -3.76
CA HIS A 65 -9.61 -12.64 -2.95
C HIS A 65 -8.25 -11.99 -2.65
N HIS A 66 -8.28 -11.03 -1.74
CA HIS A 66 -7.12 -10.30 -1.28
C HIS A 66 -6.94 -10.45 0.24
N ARG A 67 -5.74 -10.17 0.72
CA ARG A 67 -5.42 -10.19 2.16
C ARG A 67 -4.65 -8.95 2.56
N THR A 68 -4.94 -8.42 3.73
CA THR A 68 -4.22 -7.26 4.26
C THR A 68 -2.79 -7.63 4.64
N VAL A 69 -1.83 -6.81 4.19
CA VAL A 69 -0.39 -6.97 4.47
C VAL A 69 0.21 -5.77 5.19
N LEU A 70 -0.37 -4.58 5.03
CA LEU A 70 -0.02 -3.40 5.82
C LEU A 70 -1.28 -2.75 6.38
N GLN A 71 -1.55 -3.04 7.64
CA GLN A 71 -2.67 -2.50 8.38
C GLN A 71 -2.17 -1.34 9.27
N PRO A 72 -2.69 -0.11 9.12
CA PRO A 72 -2.14 1.08 9.81
C PRO A 72 -2.01 0.95 11.33
N PHE A 73 -2.99 0.32 11.98
CA PHE A 73 -3.00 0.20 13.44
C PHE A 73 -1.89 -0.68 14.00
N ASP A 74 -1.36 -1.62 13.21
CA ASP A 74 -0.23 -2.46 13.62
C ASP A 74 1.06 -1.63 13.78
N TYR A 75 1.09 -0.43 13.20
CA TYR A 75 2.24 0.47 13.17
C TYR A 75 1.98 1.81 13.87
N GLY A 76 0.84 1.96 14.55
CA GLY A 76 0.49 3.19 15.25
C GLY A 76 0.26 4.41 14.37
N VAL A 77 -0.05 4.22 13.08
CA VAL A 77 -0.33 5.30 12.13
C VAL A 77 -1.80 5.31 11.70
N GLU A 78 -2.30 6.48 11.28
CA GLU A 78 -3.70 6.66 10.90
C GLU A 78 -4.04 6.04 9.54
N TRP A 79 -3.06 5.94 8.64
CA TRP A 79 -3.22 5.38 7.29
C TRP A 79 -1.89 4.92 6.71
N ILE A 80 -1.95 4.00 5.75
CA ILE A 80 -0.82 3.54 4.93
C ILE A 80 -1.32 3.42 3.49
N LYS A 81 -0.60 3.99 2.52
CA LYS A 81 -1.00 3.99 1.10
C LYS A 81 0.19 3.94 0.15
N ASP A 82 -0.10 3.80 -1.13
CA ASP A 82 0.83 3.93 -2.25
C ASP A 82 2.09 3.07 -2.17
N PRO A 83 1.95 1.74 -2.08
CA PRO A 83 3.09 0.85 -2.02
C PRO A 83 3.97 0.96 -3.27
N ARG A 84 5.28 0.91 -3.05
CA ARG A 84 6.30 0.58 -4.05
C ARG A 84 7.17 -0.52 -3.48
N VAL A 85 6.98 -1.73 -4.01
CA VAL A 85 7.62 -2.95 -3.50
C VAL A 85 8.74 -3.38 -4.44
N TYR A 86 9.90 -3.68 -3.84
CA TYR A 86 11.07 -4.21 -4.51
C TYR A 86 11.58 -5.45 -3.78
N ILE A 87 12.23 -6.36 -4.50
CA ILE A 87 12.93 -7.48 -3.88
C ILE A 87 14.42 -7.21 -4.00
N ILE A 88 15.07 -6.99 -2.86
CA ILE A 88 16.47 -6.59 -2.76
C ILE A 88 17.13 -7.48 -1.72
N GLY A 89 18.18 -8.21 -2.11
CA GLY A 89 18.89 -9.11 -1.20
C GLY A 89 18.03 -10.22 -0.61
N GLY A 90 17.01 -10.69 -1.34
CA GLY A 90 16.06 -11.72 -0.87
C GLY A 90 15.00 -11.21 0.10
N LEU A 91 14.92 -9.90 0.33
CA LEU A 91 13.89 -9.29 1.16
C LEU A 91 12.97 -8.40 0.33
N TYR A 92 11.69 -8.44 0.67
CA TYR A 92 10.70 -7.51 0.17
C TYR A 92 10.85 -6.19 0.91
N HIS A 93 11.02 -5.11 0.15
CA HIS A 93 11.13 -3.75 0.63
C HIS A 93 9.94 -2.97 0.10
N ALA A 94 9.01 -2.58 0.98
CA ALA A 94 7.87 -1.76 0.66
C ALA A 94 8.12 -0.32 1.13
N PHE A 95 8.26 0.59 0.17
CA PHE A 95 8.13 2.02 0.45
C PHE A 95 6.65 2.38 0.39
N VAL A 96 6.16 3.07 1.41
CA VAL A 96 4.75 3.46 1.54
C VAL A 96 4.62 4.89 2.04
N ASN A 97 3.50 5.51 1.69
CA ASN A 97 3.11 6.78 2.26
C ASN A 97 2.42 6.53 3.61
N VAL A 98 2.79 7.32 4.62
CA VAL A 98 2.22 7.34 5.98
C VAL A 98 2.00 8.78 6.43
N PRO A 99 1.14 9.07 7.42
CA PRO A 99 1.02 10.43 7.95
C PRO A 99 2.36 10.90 8.53
N VAL A 100 2.68 12.20 8.37
CA VAL A 100 3.78 12.80 9.13
C VAL A 100 3.55 12.66 10.63
N LYS A 101 4.64 12.44 11.37
CA LYS A 101 4.63 12.60 12.82
C LYS A 101 4.14 14.01 13.11
N LYS A 102 3.02 14.13 13.85
CA LYS A 102 2.31 15.40 14.07
C LYS A 102 3.28 16.49 14.57
N GLN A 103 3.71 17.34 13.66
CA GLN A 103 4.48 18.54 13.93
C GLN A 103 3.60 19.74 13.61
N TRP A 104 3.62 20.74 14.48
CA TRP A 104 2.81 21.93 14.34
C TRP A 104 3.71 23.16 14.47
N ARG A 105 3.47 24.17 13.64
CA ARG A 105 3.92 25.54 13.92
C ARG A 105 2.78 26.20 14.69
N GLU A 106 3.09 26.71 15.86
CA GLU A 106 2.15 27.52 16.64
C GLU A 106 2.46 29.00 16.41
N GLU A 107 1.46 29.77 16.00
CA GLU A 107 1.56 31.23 15.92
C GLU A 107 1.44 31.86 17.31
N GLU A 108 1.84 33.13 17.47
CA GLU A 108 1.61 33.88 18.72
C GLU A 108 0.13 33.95 19.12
N SER A 109 -0.79 33.78 18.16
CA SER A 109 -2.24 33.71 18.38
C SER A 109 -2.71 32.42 19.04
N GLY A 110 -1.84 31.40 19.16
CA GLY A 110 -2.18 30.04 19.59
C GLY A 110 -2.74 29.16 18.46
N MET A 111 -2.86 29.68 17.24
CA MET A 111 -3.28 28.90 16.07
C MET A 111 -2.19 27.91 15.66
N ARG A 112 -2.59 26.66 15.38
CA ARG A 112 -1.67 25.58 14.99
C ARG A 112 -1.79 25.26 13.51
N HIS A 113 -0.66 25.33 12.80
CA HIS A 113 -0.54 24.90 11.41
C HIS A 113 0.21 23.58 11.35
N PRO A 114 -0.34 22.53 10.71
CA PRO A 114 0.41 21.30 10.47
C PRO A 114 1.64 21.61 9.63
N ILE A 115 2.78 21.04 10.03
CA ILE A 115 4.03 21.10 9.26
C ILE A 115 4.23 19.73 8.61
N GLY A 116 4.39 19.72 7.29
CA GLY A 116 4.60 18.51 6.50
C GLY A 116 3.32 17.98 5.84
N HIS A 117 3.51 17.15 4.81
CA HIS A 117 2.44 16.42 4.11
C HIS A 117 2.53 14.93 4.46
N ASP A 118 2.54 14.06 3.47
CA ASP A 118 2.78 12.63 3.65
C ASP A 118 4.27 12.40 3.95
N ALA A 119 4.58 11.36 4.73
CA ALA A 119 5.93 10.86 4.96
C ALA A 119 6.10 9.50 4.28
N THR A 120 7.35 9.14 3.96
CA THR A 120 7.67 7.81 3.41
C THR A 120 8.20 6.91 4.52
N ALA A 121 7.58 5.75 4.71
CA ALA A 121 8.09 4.69 5.55
C ALA A 121 8.65 3.54 4.69
N LEU A 122 9.63 2.83 5.24
CA LEU A 122 10.14 1.58 4.69
C LEU A 122 9.73 0.43 5.60
N VAL A 123 9.18 -0.61 4.99
CA VAL A 123 8.85 -1.86 5.67
C VAL A 123 9.52 -3.01 4.96
N THR A 124 10.07 -3.95 5.72
CA THR A 124 10.73 -5.14 5.16
C THR A 124 10.08 -6.43 5.63
N SER A 125 10.08 -7.43 4.76
CA SER A 125 9.63 -8.79 5.07
C SER A 125 10.46 -9.82 4.29
N PRO A 126 10.80 -10.98 4.90
CA PRO A 126 11.42 -12.09 4.18
C PRO A 126 10.43 -12.78 3.23
N ALA A 127 9.14 -12.81 3.56
CA ALA A 127 8.12 -13.54 2.82
C ALA A 127 7.24 -12.63 1.94
N GLY A 128 7.36 -11.31 2.08
CA GLY A 128 6.50 -10.33 1.41
C GLY A 128 5.13 -10.17 2.05
N ASP A 129 4.93 -10.80 3.22
CA ASP A 129 3.79 -10.64 4.10
C ASP A 129 4.22 -10.56 5.56
N ASN A 130 3.40 -9.90 6.40
CA ASN A 130 3.70 -9.59 7.80
C ASN A 130 5.04 -8.87 7.99
N CYS A 131 4.93 -7.56 7.95
CA CYS A 131 6.03 -6.64 7.77
C CYS A 131 6.49 -6.08 9.13
N SER A 132 7.79 -5.82 9.29
CA SER A 132 8.34 -5.07 10.42
C SER A 132 8.84 -3.70 9.94
N ILE A 133 8.42 -2.62 10.60
CA ILE A 133 8.98 -1.28 10.34
C ILE A 133 10.32 -1.16 11.06
N SER A 134 11.37 -0.80 10.33
CA SER A 134 12.60 -0.26 10.91
C SER A 134 12.41 1.24 11.14
N GLU A 135 12.52 1.69 12.40
CA GLU A 135 12.65 3.12 12.75
C GLU A 135 14.01 3.69 12.33
#